data_AF-A0ABD6M389-F1
#
_entry.id   AF-A0ABD6M389-F1
#
_cell.length_a   1.000
_cell.length_b   1.000
_cell.length_c   1.000
_cell.angle_alpha   90.00
_cell.angle_beta   90.00
_cell.angle_gamma   90.00
#
_symmetry.space_group_name_H-M   'P 1'
#
loop_
_entity.id
_entity.type
_entity.pdbx_description
1 polymer ?
#
loop_
_entity_poly.entity_id
_entity_poly.type
_entity_poly.pdbx_seq_one_letter_code
_entity_poly.pdbx_strand_id
1 'polypeptide(L)'
;MKFINIPMALFIPFFLMSCSSNEPEIISKVKSLQIPVIQKKNYSRDNNQISLNYFHSKNISDISNLTTFLKKSYVIGSDSRDIFDGHSQTHQAYIALTNLEQAGMVNETYYNDNNIQGITALNGVLSQIEKEIKSQSN
;
A
#
# COMPACT_ATOMS: atom_id res chain seq x y z
N MET A 1 48.80 56.18 2.86
CA MET A 1 47.81 55.37 3.60
C MET A 1 46.42 55.67 3.04
N LYS A 2 45.75 54.67 2.44
CA LYS A 2 44.34 54.74 2.05
C LYS A 2 43.72 53.40 2.47
N PHE A 3 42.87 53.44 3.49
CA PHE A 3 42.10 52.28 3.93
C PHE A 3 40.85 52.17 3.07
N ILE A 4 40.68 51.04 2.40
CA ILE A 4 39.48 50.71 1.63
C ILE A 4 38.55 49.94 2.57
N ASN A 5 37.38 50.50 2.87
CA ASN A 5 36.33 49.84 3.62
C ASN A 5 35.60 48.85 2.71
N ILE A 6 35.62 47.56 3.04
CA ILE A 6 34.80 46.52 2.39
C ILE A 6 33.52 46.37 3.21
N PRO A 7 32.32 46.61 2.63
CA PRO A 7 31.08 46.33 3.33
C PRO A 7 30.88 44.81 3.42
N MET A 8 30.83 44.30 4.65
CA MET A 8 30.57 42.91 4.99
C MET A 8 29.11 42.58 4.62
N ALA A 9 28.91 42.00 3.44
CA ALA A 9 27.61 41.49 3.01
C ALA A 9 27.21 40.34 3.94
N LEU A 10 26.11 40.56 4.66
CA LEU A 10 25.52 39.64 5.62
C LEU A 10 24.84 38.51 4.82
N PHE A 11 25.55 37.40 4.62
CA PHE A 11 24.98 36.17 4.08
C PHE A 11 23.98 35.61 5.11
N ILE A 12 22.69 35.85 4.88
CA ILE A 12 21.61 35.17 5.61
C ILE A 12 21.50 33.77 4.98
N PRO A 13 21.84 32.68 5.69
CA PRO A 13 21.55 31.35 5.19
C PRO A 13 20.02 31.19 5.22
N PHE A 14 19.40 31.22 4.04
CA PHE A 14 18.06 30.69 3.85
C PHE A 14 18.12 29.20 4.19
N PHE A 15 17.73 28.84 5.41
CA PHE A 15 17.39 27.47 5.74
C PHE A 15 16.14 27.13 4.94
N LEU A 16 16.33 26.57 3.74
CA LEU A 16 15.26 25.87 3.05
C LEU A 16 14.95 24.65 3.91
N MET A 17 13.95 24.78 4.80
CA MET A 17 13.29 23.62 5.37
C MET A 17 12.71 22.84 4.19
N SER A 18 13.43 21.81 3.77
CA SER A 18 12.92 20.83 2.81
C SER A 18 11.70 20.21 3.46
N CYS A 19 10.50 20.66 3.07
CA CYS A 19 9.27 19.97 3.38
C CYS A 19 9.37 18.59 2.71
N SER A 20 9.82 17.60 3.47
CA SER A 20 9.77 16.20 3.07
C SER A 20 8.29 15.82 2.95
N SER A 21 7.74 15.93 1.74
CA SER A 21 6.44 15.36 1.39
C SER A 21 6.58 13.84 1.43
N ASN A 22 6.59 13.28 2.63
CA ASN A 22 6.65 11.84 2.78
C ASN A 22 5.37 11.25 2.20
N GLU A 23 5.53 10.15 1.45
CA GLU A 23 4.40 9.34 1.01
C GLU A 23 3.53 8.97 2.21
N PRO A 24 2.19 9.07 2.10
CA PRO A 24 1.30 8.64 3.17
C PRO A 24 1.60 7.21 3.60
N GLU A 25 1.69 6.97 4.91
CA GLU A 25 2.12 5.69 5.48
C GLU A 25 1.30 4.50 4.93
N ILE A 26 -0.01 4.68 4.74
CA ILE A 26 -0.90 3.64 4.20
C ILE A 26 -0.54 3.28 2.75
N ILE A 27 -0.26 4.27 1.89
CA ILE A 27 0.13 4.00 0.50
C ILE A 27 1.43 3.20 0.49
N SER A 28 2.40 3.61 1.32
CA SER A 28 3.67 2.90 1.46
C SER A 28 3.48 1.44 1.92
N LYS A 29 2.58 1.19 2.87
CA LYS A 29 2.28 -0.18 3.35
C LYS A 29 1.60 -1.05 2.31
N VAL A 30 0.59 -0.55 1.59
CA VAL A 30 -0.07 -1.32 0.51
C VAL A 30 0.89 -1.52 -0.67
N LYS A 31 1.72 -0.52 -0.98
CA LYS A 31 2.75 -0.64 -2.01
C LYS A 31 3.85 -1.65 -1.64
N SER A 32 4.15 -1.79 -0.37
CA SER A 32 5.09 -2.79 0.15
C SER A 32 4.43 -4.13 0.52
N LEU A 33 3.15 -4.32 0.17
CA LEU A 33 2.44 -5.59 0.35
C LEU A 33 3.24 -6.73 -0.28
N GLN A 34 3.75 -7.62 0.56
CA GLN A 34 4.37 -8.85 0.11
C GLN A 34 3.30 -9.92 -0.01
N ILE A 35 2.94 -10.27 -1.24
CA ILE A 35 1.99 -11.36 -1.50
C ILE A 35 2.71 -12.67 -1.20
N PRO A 36 2.29 -13.43 -0.17
CA PRO A 36 2.97 -14.65 0.20
C PRO A 36 2.83 -15.67 -0.94
N VAL A 37 3.93 -16.34 -1.29
CA VAL A 37 3.97 -17.43 -2.28
C VAL A 37 4.13 -18.75 -1.54
N ILE A 38 3.01 -19.46 -1.34
CA ILE A 38 2.95 -20.71 -0.59
C ILE A 38 2.44 -21.80 -1.52
N GLN A 39 3.26 -22.83 -1.75
CA GLN A 39 2.84 -23.97 -2.56
C GLN A 39 1.88 -24.87 -1.79
N LYS A 40 0.87 -25.40 -2.48
CA LYS A 40 -0.02 -26.42 -1.90
C LYS A 40 0.79 -27.68 -1.57
N LYS A 41 0.69 -28.15 -0.33
CA LYS A 41 1.28 -29.44 0.05
C LYS A 41 0.41 -30.59 -0.47
N ASN A 42 0.98 -31.47 -1.29
CA ASN A 42 0.30 -32.61 -1.93
C ASN A 42 -0.35 -33.62 -0.97
N TYR A 43 0.02 -33.60 0.33
CA TYR A 43 -0.45 -34.55 1.33
C TYR A 43 -1.32 -33.92 2.43
N SER A 44 -1.71 -32.65 2.27
CA SER A 44 -2.57 -31.99 3.27
C SER A 44 -4.01 -32.50 3.13
N ARG A 45 -4.47 -33.33 4.07
CA ARG A 45 -5.88 -33.71 4.24
C ARG A 45 -6.74 -32.61 4.85
N ASP A 46 -6.21 -31.39 4.96
CA ASP A 46 -6.87 -30.28 5.63
C ASP A 46 -7.90 -29.64 4.67
N ASN A 47 -8.98 -30.37 4.41
CA ASN A 47 -10.08 -29.97 3.53
C ASN A 47 -11.12 -29.12 4.30
N ASN A 48 -10.65 -28.20 5.16
CA ASN A 48 -11.53 -27.34 5.93
C ASN A 48 -12.17 -26.27 5.03
N GLN A 49 -13.14 -26.70 4.24
CA GLN A 49 -13.86 -25.87 3.27
C GLN A 49 -14.50 -24.65 3.93
N ILE A 50 -14.92 -24.77 5.19
CA ILE A 50 -15.47 -23.66 5.97
C ILE A 50 -14.41 -22.57 6.14
N SER A 51 -13.20 -22.94 6.58
CA SER A 51 -12.10 -21.99 6.73
C SER A 51 -11.64 -21.43 5.38
N LEU A 52 -11.61 -22.27 4.34
CA LEU A 52 -11.27 -21.85 2.98
C LEU A 52 -12.23 -20.77 2.47
N ASN A 53 -13.54 -21.00 2.56
CA ASN A 53 -14.58 -20.05 2.17
C ASN A 53 -14.51 -18.77 3.00
N TYR A 54 -14.28 -18.90 4.30
CA TYR A 54 -14.15 -17.76 5.21
C TYR A 54 -12.99 -16.86 4.80
N PHE A 55 -11.78 -17.40 4.66
CA PHE A 55 -10.60 -16.61 4.32
C PHE A 55 -10.67 -16.04 2.90
N HIS A 56 -11.22 -16.80 1.94
CA HIS A 56 -11.46 -16.30 0.58
C HIS A 56 -12.37 -15.07 0.58
N SER A 57 -13.52 -15.17 1.24
CA SER A 57 -14.49 -14.07 1.33
C SER A 57 -13.93 -12.88 2.12
N LYS A 58 -13.18 -13.16 3.20
CA LYS A 58 -12.56 -12.13 4.03
C LYS A 58 -11.49 -11.36 3.26
N ASN A 59 -10.65 -12.04 2.48
CA ASN A 59 -9.64 -11.42 1.64
C ASN A 59 -10.26 -10.54 0.55
N ILE A 60 -11.34 -11.01 -0.11
CA ILE A 60 -12.10 -10.19 -1.06
C ILE A 60 -12.61 -8.91 -0.40
N SER A 61 -13.18 -9.03 0.80
CA SER A 61 -13.69 -7.88 1.55
C SER A 61 -12.57 -6.90 1.91
N ASP A 62 -11.45 -7.38 2.43
CA ASP A 62 -10.31 -6.54 2.79
C ASP A 62 -9.74 -5.83 1.55
N ILE A 63 -9.53 -6.56 0.44
CA ILE A 63 -9.07 -5.98 -0.84
C ILE A 63 -10.03 -4.90 -1.35
N SER A 64 -11.35 -5.14 -1.29
CA SER A 64 -12.37 -4.18 -1.72
C SER A 64 -12.36 -2.91 -0.86
N ASN A 65 -12.22 -3.07 0.47
CA ASN A 65 -12.14 -1.95 1.40
C ASN A 65 -10.88 -1.12 1.15
N LEU A 66 -9.72 -1.77 1.01
CA LEU A 66 -8.45 -1.12 0.71
C LEU A 66 -8.48 -0.38 -0.63
N THR A 67 -9.04 -1.02 -1.66
CA THR A 67 -9.22 -0.42 -3.00
C THR A 67 -10.10 0.82 -2.93
N THR A 68 -11.23 0.73 -2.22
CA THR A 68 -12.16 1.83 -2.06
C THR A 68 -11.52 3.01 -1.33
N PHE A 69 -10.79 2.72 -0.24
CA PHE A 69 -10.05 3.73 0.50
C PHE A 69 -9.03 4.44 -0.39
N LEU A 70 -8.15 3.70 -1.07
CA LEU A 70 -7.12 4.29 -1.93
C LEU A 70 -7.72 5.15 -3.04
N LYS A 71 -8.79 4.69 -3.69
CA LYS A 71 -9.47 5.45 -4.74
C LYS A 71 -10.05 6.75 -4.19
N LYS A 72 -10.79 6.69 -3.09
CA LYS A 72 -11.42 7.88 -2.48
C LYS A 72 -10.40 8.90 -1.99
N SER A 73 -9.32 8.43 -1.38
CA SER A 73 -8.34 9.32 -0.74
C SER A 73 -7.33 9.93 -1.72
N TYR A 74 -6.99 9.24 -2.82
CA TYR A 74 -5.82 9.62 -3.64
C TYR A 74 -6.04 9.61 -5.15
N VAL A 75 -7.16 9.09 -5.66
CA VAL A 75 -7.40 8.97 -7.11
C VAL A 75 -8.60 9.79 -7.56
N ILE A 76 -9.71 9.76 -6.83
CA ILE A 76 -10.90 10.52 -7.19
C ILE A 76 -10.61 12.01 -7.01
N GLY A 77 -10.73 12.77 -8.10
CA GLY A 77 -10.49 14.22 -8.10
C GLY A 77 -9.04 14.64 -8.33
N SER A 78 -8.11 13.71 -8.55
CA SER A 78 -6.73 14.04 -8.96
C SER A 78 -6.66 14.49 -10.42
N ASP A 79 -5.61 15.24 -10.78
CA ASP A 79 -5.35 15.54 -12.18
C ASP A 79 -4.81 14.28 -12.88
N SER A 80 -5.23 14.05 -14.12
CA SER A 80 -4.69 12.96 -14.96
C SER A 80 -3.16 12.99 -15.10
N ARG A 81 -2.54 14.17 -15.02
CA ARG A 81 -1.08 14.34 -15.07
C ARG A 81 -0.39 13.74 -13.85
N ASP A 82 -1.06 13.74 -12.69
CA ASP A 82 -0.50 13.21 -11.44
C ASP A 82 -0.26 11.69 -11.57
N ILE A 83 -1.00 10.98 -12.42
CA ILE A 83 -0.79 9.56 -12.71
C ILE A 83 0.62 9.29 -13.26
N PHE A 84 1.19 10.25 -14.00
CA PHE A 84 2.50 10.10 -14.63
C PHE A 84 3.64 10.74 -13.82
N ASP A 85 3.32 11.51 -12.78
CA ASP A 85 4.30 12.04 -11.85
C ASP A 85 4.63 11.00 -10.77
N GLY A 86 5.84 10.42 -10.87
CA GLY A 86 6.33 9.41 -9.94
C GLY A 86 6.37 9.86 -8.47
N HIS A 87 6.34 11.17 -8.19
CA HIS A 87 6.32 11.70 -6.83
C HIS A 87 4.91 11.99 -6.31
N SER A 88 3.88 11.92 -7.16
CA SER A 88 2.52 12.22 -6.75
C SER A 88 1.93 11.09 -5.91
N GLN A 89 1.05 11.45 -4.98
CA GLN A 89 0.29 10.48 -4.19
C GLN A 89 -0.63 9.63 -5.08
N THR A 90 -1.15 10.20 -6.16
CA THR A 90 -2.00 9.50 -7.14
C THR A 90 -1.22 8.39 -7.84
N HIS A 91 -0.01 8.66 -8.31
CA HIS A 91 0.85 7.65 -8.92
C HIS A 91 1.15 6.52 -7.94
N GLN A 92 1.56 6.86 -6.71
CA GLN A 92 1.84 5.87 -5.67
C GLN A 92 0.60 5.05 -5.30
N ALA A 93 -0.59 5.66 -5.28
CA ALA A 93 -1.86 4.97 -5.07
C ALA A 93 -2.18 3.98 -6.19
N TYR A 94 -1.86 4.30 -7.45
CA TYR A 94 -2.02 3.35 -8.55
C TYR A 94 -1.11 2.12 -8.41
N ILE A 95 0.15 2.29 -7.98
CA ILE A 95 1.03 1.15 -7.70
C ILE A 95 0.43 0.28 -6.59
N ALA A 96 -0.03 0.90 -5.50
CA ALA A 96 -0.70 0.20 -4.41
C ALA A 96 -1.96 -0.56 -4.87
N LEU A 97 -2.77 0.03 -5.75
CA LEU A 97 -3.95 -0.61 -6.34
C LEU A 97 -3.57 -1.84 -7.19
N THR A 98 -2.48 -1.76 -7.97
CA THR A 98 -1.98 -2.90 -8.74
C THR A 98 -1.53 -4.06 -7.84
N ASN A 99 -0.97 -3.78 -6.66
CA ASN A 99 -0.65 -4.84 -5.70
C ASN A 99 -1.90 -5.50 -5.10
N LEU A 100 -2.96 -4.73 -4.85
CA LEU A 100 -4.24 -5.27 -4.38
C LEU A 100 -4.92 -6.15 -5.44
N GLU A 101 -4.82 -5.77 -6.71
CA GLU A 101 -5.29 -6.59 -7.84
C GLU A 101 -4.54 -7.93 -7.90
N GLN A 102 -3.21 -7.89 -7.79
CA GLN A 102 -2.39 -9.10 -7.72
C GLN A 102 -2.76 -9.99 -6.51
N ALA A 103 -3.00 -9.38 -5.34
CA ALA A 103 -3.46 -10.10 -4.16
C ALA A 103 -4.81 -10.79 -4.41
N GLY A 104 -5.73 -10.14 -5.13
CA GLY A 104 -7.00 -10.72 -5.56
C GLY A 104 -6.80 -11.96 -6.45
N MET A 105 -5.93 -11.87 -7.46
CA MET A 105 -5.62 -13.01 -8.32
C MET A 105 -5.02 -14.19 -7.54
N VAL A 106 -4.14 -13.92 -6.57
CA VAL A 106 -3.54 -14.95 -5.72
C VAL A 106 -4.58 -15.54 -4.75
N ASN A 107 -5.53 -14.74 -4.24
CA ASN A 107 -6.64 -15.24 -3.43
C ASN A 107 -7.49 -16.27 -4.18
N GLU A 108 -7.85 -15.97 -5.44
CA GLU A 108 -8.58 -16.91 -6.30
C GLU A 108 -7.76 -18.17 -6.57
N THR A 109 -6.46 -18.02 -6.84
CA THR A 109 -5.56 -19.16 -7.05
C THR A 109 -5.52 -20.07 -5.83
N TYR A 110 -5.34 -19.51 -4.64
CA TYR A 110 -5.33 -20.31 -3.41
C TYR A 110 -6.66 -20.96 -3.09
N TYR A 111 -7.78 -20.30 -3.40
CA TYR A 111 -9.09 -20.90 -3.24
C TYR A 111 -9.29 -22.09 -4.18
N ASN A 112 -9.01 -21.91 -5.48
CA ASN A 112 -9.13 -22.96 -6.49
C ASN A 112 -8.22 -24.16 -6.20
N ASP A 113 -7.01 -23.89 -5.70
CA ASP A 113 -6.06 -24.93 -5.31
C ASP A 113 -6.43 -25.61 -3.98
N ASN A 114 -7.45 -25.16 -3.24
CA ASN A 114 -7.70 -25.58 -1.86
C ASN A 114 -6.47 -25.39 -0.96
N ASN A 115 -5.72 -24.32 -1.17
CA ASN A 115 -4.50 -24.00 -0.46
C ASN A 115 -4.80 -23.17 0.80
N ILE A 116 -5.24 -23.85 1.86
CA ILE A 116 -5.61 -23.21 3.12
C ILE A 116 -4.44 -22.43 3.76
N GLN A 117 -3.20 -22.91 3.61
CA GLN A 117 -2.02 -22.24 4.15
C GLN A 117 -1.76 -20.92 3.41
N GLY A 118 -1.83 -20.95 2.08
CA GLY A 118 -1.70 -19.77 1.23
C GLY A 118 -2.76 -18.71 1.53
N ILE A 119 -4.03 -19.10 1.55
CA ILE A 119 -5.13 -18.15 1.72
C ILE A 119 -5.19 -17.54 3.12
N THR A 120 -4.77 -18.29 4.14
CA THR A 120 -4.65 -17.80 5.53
C THR A 120 -3.46 -16.85 5.67
N ALA A 121 -2.32 -17.17 5.06
CA ALA A 121 -1.16 -16.27 5.07
C ALA A 121 -1.48 -14.94 4.36
N LEU A 122 -2.16 -15.01 3.22
CA LEU A 122 -2.61 -13.81 2.50
C LEU A 122 -3.57 -12.97 3.38
N ASN A 123 -4.48 -13.63 4.10
CA ASN A 123 -5.35 -12.95 5.06
C ASN A 123 -4.58 -12.21 6.15
N GLY A 124 -3.54 -12.84 6.72
CA GLY A 124 -2.71 -12.22 7.74
C GLY A 124 -2.13 -10.86 7.30
N VAL A 125 -1.64 -10.79 6.06
CA VAL A 125 -1.09 -9.55 5.50
C VAL A 125 -2.20 -8.51 5.24
N LEU A 126 -3.28 -8.91 4.57
CA LEU A 126 -4.37 -7.98 4.20
C LEU A 126 -5.10 -7.40 5.43
N SER A 127 -5.46 -8.26 6.39
CA SER A 127 -6.19 -7.86 7.59
C SER A 127 -5.35 -7.00 8.53
N GLN A 128 -4.01 -7.12 8.51
CA GLN A 128 -3.15 -6.21 9.26
C GLN A 128 -3.29 -4.78 8.73
N ILE A 129 -3.17 -4.59 7.41
CA ILE A 129 -3.28 -3.28 6.77
C ILE A 129 -4.70 -2.71 6.94
N GLU A 130 -5.73 -3.55 6.81
CA GLU A 130 -7.13 -3.12 6.94
C GLU A 130 -7.46 -2.57 8.35
N LYS A 131 -6.94 -3.22 9.40
CA LYS A 131 -7.12 -2.77 10.78
C LYS A 131 -6.51 -1.39 11.03
N GLU A 132 -5.34 -1.14 10.45
CA GLU A 132 -4.65 0.14 10.60
C GLU A 132 -5.45 1.29 9.95
N ILE A 133 -6.04 1.08 8.78
CA ILE A 133 -6.90 2.09 8.14
C ILE A 133 -8.13 2.41 9.00
N LYS A 134 -8.77 1.37 9.55
CA LYS A 134 -9.91 1.55 10.46
C LYS A 134 -9.51 2.32 11.73
N SER A 135 -8.29 2.12 12.23
CA SER A 135 -7.79 2.85 13.39
C SER A 135 -7.50 4.33 13.12
N GLN A 136 -7.26 4.71 11.85
CA GLN A 136 -7.03 6.11 11.46
C GLN A 136 -8.33 6.85 11.10
N SER A 137 -9.47 6.13 11.01
CA SER A 137 -10.78 6.70 10.66
C SER A 137 -11.69 6.96 11.88
N ASN A 138 -11.21 6.65 13.10
CA ASN A 138 -11.87 6.90 14.38
C ASN A 138 -11.06 7.91 15.20
#